data_AF-A0A1G8F9Z0-F1
#
_entry.id   AF-A0A1G8F9Z0-F1
#
_cell.length_a   1.000
_cell.length_b   1.000
_cell.length_c   1.000
_cell.angle_alpha   90.00
_cell.angle_beta   90.00
_cell.angle_gamma   90.00
#
_symmetry.space_group_name_H-M   'P 1'
#
loop_
_entity.id
_entity.type
_entity.pdbx_description
1 polymer ?
#
loop_
_entity_poly.entity_id
_entity_poly.type
_entity_poly.pdbx_seq_one_letter_code
_entity_poly.pdbx_strand_id
1 'polypeptide(L)'
;MEKTLIKKTNFMRIKRAKKRNSANTLYDMYKSVEDVYDFKAGYHISQGVFDLTNGEDCDWLLELIVQEQSRLNTEVQNWHLKRIEGENFALYCTNENGEILSEVQDISLRFYFDDLYLLVKKNLICLPIESNIYS
;
A
#
# COMPACT_ATOMS: atom_id res chain seq x y z
N MET A 1 -44.15 -40.34 -30.53
CA MET A 1 -43.13 -39.30 -30.79
C MET A 1 -43.14 -38.33 -29.61
N GLU A 2 -42.40 -38.64 -28.54
CA GLU A 2 -42.21 -37.72 -27.41
C GLU A 2 -40.94 -36.90 -27.64
N LYS A 3 -41.07 -35.57 -27.58
CA LYS A 3 -39.93 -34.65 -27.61
C LYS A 3 -39.46 -34.41 -26.18
N THR A 4 -38.32 -34.98 -25.81
CA THR A 4 -37.64 -34.67 -24.56
C THR A 4 -37.00 -33.29 -24.65
N LEU A 5 -37.46 -32.35 -23.83
CA LEU A 5 -36.87 -31.02 -23.67
C LEU A 5 -35.70 -31.10 -22.68
N ILE A 6 -34.45 -31.01 -23.17
CA ILE A 6 -33.26 -30.90 -22.31
C ILE A 6 -33.11 -29.44 -21.88
N LYS A 7 -33.37 -29.15 -20.60
CA LYS A 7 -33.06 -27.85 -19.98
C LYS A 7 -31.54 -27.72 -19.86
N LYS A 8 -30.94 -26.80 -20.62
CA LYS A 8 -29.54 -26.37 -20.43
C LYS A 8 -29.46 -25.49 -19.19
N THR A 9 -28.91 -26.03 -18.10
CA THR A 9 -28.60 -25.26 -16.89
C THR A 9 -27.30 -24.49 -17.13
N ASN A 10 -27.40 -23.17 -17.32
CA ASN A 10 -26.24 -22.28 -17.32
C ASN A 10 -25.66 -22.24 -15.91
N PHE A 11 -24.50 -22.87 -15.71
CA PHE A 11 -23.69 -22.64 -14.51
C PHE A 11 -23.07 -21.24 -14.59
N MET A 12 -23.69 -20.25 -13.95
CA MET A 12 -23.00 -19.00 -13.63
C MET A 12 -21.89 -19.32 -12.62
N ARG A 13 -20.65 -19.27 -13.09
CA ARG A 13 -19.46 -19.39 -12.25
C ARG A 13 -19.34 -18.10 -11.44
N ILE A 14 -19.86 -18.11 -10.21
CA ILE A 14 -19.66 -17.02 -9.25
C ILE A 14 -18.14 -16.91 -9.02
N LYS A 15 -17.49 -15.90 -9.62
CA LYS A 15 -16.11 -15.55 -9.27
C LYS A 15 -16.13 -15.10 -7.81
N ARG A 16 -15.70 -15.96 -6.89
CA ARG A 16 -15.44 -15.53 -5.51
C ARG A 16 -14.38 -14.43 -5.58
N ALA A 17 -14.73 -13.22 -5.13
CA ALA A 17 -13.74 -12.17 -4.98
C ALA A 17 -12.64 -12.67 -4.04
N LYS A 18 -11.39 -12.68 -4.51
CA LYS A 18 -10.23 -13.00 -3.66
C LYS A 18 -10.25 -12.01 -2.49
N LYS A 19 -10.19 -12.50 -1.25
CA LYS A 19 -10.03 -11.63 -0.08
C LYS A 19 -8.70 -10.90 -0.24
N ARG A 20 -8.73 -9.57 -0.27
CA ARG A 20 -7.54 -8.70 -0.40
C ARG A 20 -6.61 -8.95 0.78
N ASN A 21 -5.33 -9.16 0.52
CA ASN A 21 -4.30 -9.32 1.54
C ASN A 21 -3.52 -8.01 1.72
N SER A 22 -3.77 -7.25 2.79
CA SER A 22 -3.12 -5.95 3.03
C SER A 22 -1.95 -6.10 3.99
N ALA A 23 -0.81 -5.48 3.67
CA ALA A 23 0.34 -5.42 4.57
C ALA A 23 -0.03 -4.68 5.87
N ASN A 24 -0.82 -3.61 5.79
CA ASN A 24 -1.24 -2.85 6.97
C ASN A 24 -2.00 -3.71 7.98
N THR A 25 -2.82 -4.68 7.53
CA THR A 25 -3.52 -5.59 8.44
C THR A 25 -2.57 -6.47 9.26
N LEU A 26 -1.41 -6.86 8.70
CA LEU A 26 -0.41 -7.63 9.43
C LEU A 26 0.33 -6.75 10.46
N TYR A 27 0.59 -5.50 10.09
CA TYR A 27 1.34 -4.53 10.90
C TYR A 27 0.43 -3.59 11.72
N ASP A 28 -0.83 -3.94 11.98
CA ASP A 28 -1.76 -3.11 12.78
C ASP A 28 -1.42 -3.11 14.29
N MET A 29 -0.38 -3.82 14.72
CA MET A 29 0.01 -3.92 16.14
C MET A 29 0.73 -2.68 16.69
N TYR A 30 1.25 -1.79 15.84
CA TYR A 30 1.95 -0.57 16.24
C TYR A 30 0.96 0.55 16.63
N LYS A 31 0.33 0.41 17.80
CA LYS A 31 -0.72 1.34 18.32
C LYS A 31 -0.24 2.25 19.45
N SER A 32 1.05 2.21 19.78
CA SER A 32 1.69 3.00 20.85
C SER A 32 2.88 3.78 20.30
N VAL A 33 3.37 4.77 21.07
CA VAL A 33 4.65 5.44 20.78
C VAL A 33 5.74 4.37 20.79
N GLU A 34 6.42 4.23 19.66
CA GLU A 34 7.57 3.36 19.49
C GLU A 34 8.76 4.19 19.00
N ASP A 35 9.88 3.52 18.74
CA ASP A 35 11.08 4.18 18.24
C ASP A 35 10.89 4.75 16.82
N VAL A 36 11.65 5.81 16.56
CA VAL A 36 11.77 6.45 15.24
C VAL A 36 13.21 6.31 14.78
N TYR A 37 13.39 5.92 13.53
CA TYR A 37 14.68 5.61 12.94
C TYR A 37 15.05 6.61 11.87
N ASP A 38 16.32 7.00 11.83
CA ASP A 38 16.84 7.84 10.76
C ASP A 38 16.78 7.12 9.41
N PHE A 39 16.33 7.86 8.39
CA PHE A 39 16.31 7.43 7.00
C PHE A 39 16.95 8.48 6.10
N LYS A 40 17.08 8.15 4.81
CA LYS A 40 17.82 8.96 3.83
C LYS A 40 17.23 10.37 3.69
N ALA A 41 18.08 11.32 3.30
CA ALA A 41 17.70 12.69 2.97
C ALA A 41 16.95 13.47 4.08
N GLY A 42 17.23 13.15 5.35
CA GLY A 42 16.62 13.83 6.51
C GLY A 42 15.20 13.35 6.82
N TYR A 43 14.76 12.26 6.19
CA TYR A 43 13.54 11.56 6.56
C TYR A 43 13.78 10.64 7.74
N HIS A 44 12.72 10.33 8.46
CA HIS A 44 12.69 9.32 9.50
C HIS A 44 11.58 8.32 9.20
N ILE A 45 11.68 7.12 9.75
CA ILE A 45 10.65 6.09 9.67
C ILE A 45 10.21 5.64 11.05
N SER A 46 8.93 5.35 11.22
CA SER A 46 8.42 4.76 12.45
C SER A 46 8.86 3.29 12.60
N GLN A 47 8.81 2.76 13.82
CA GLN A 47 9.05 1.34 14.10
C GLN A 47 8.25 0.42 13.19
N GLY A 48 6.96 0.69 12.97
CA GLY A 48 6.13 -0.15 12.10
C GLY A 48 6.65 -0.21 10.66
N VAL A 49 7.16 0.90 10.14
CA VAL A 49 7.77 0.96 8.80
C VAL A 49 9.15 0.29 8.78
N PHE A 50 9.95 0.46 9.84
CA PHE A 50 11.24 -0.22 9.98
C PHE A 50 11.08 -1.74 9.97
N ASP A 51 10.15 -2.29 10.76
CA ASP A 51 9.90 -3.72 10.82
C ASP A 51 9.26 -4.26 9.53
N LEU A 52 8.40 -3.45 8.88
CA LEU A 52 7.81 -3.79 7.60
C LEU A 52 8.86 -3.90 6.48
N THR A 53 9.78 -2.94 6.42
CA THR A 53 10.83 -2.97 5.39
C THR A 53 11.85 -4.09 5.59
N ASN A 54 12.18 -4.42 6.84
CA ASN A 54 13.05 -5.56 7.16
C ASN A 54 12.34 -6.92 6.99
N GLY A 55 11.04 -6.99 7.20
CA GLY A 55 10.27 -8.25 7.09
C GLY A 55 9.88 -8.60 5.67
N GLU A 56 9.66 -7.59 4.82
CA GLU A 56 9.05 -7.75 3.50
C GLU A 56 9.94 -7.29 2.33
N ASP A 57 11.21 -6.95 2.62
CA ASP A 57 12.22 -6.52 1.64
C ASP A 57 11.70 -5.41 0.69
N CYS A 58 11.08 -4.38 1.25
CA CYS A 58 10.43 -3.30 0.48
C CYS A 58 10.99 -1.89 0.74
N ASP A 59 12.27 -1.81 1.12
CA ASP A 59 13.02 -0.57 1.28
C ASP A 59 13.02 0.32 0.02
N TRP A 60 13.01 -0.30 -1.17
CA TRP A 60 12.88 0.38 -2.47
C TRP A 60 11.67 1.31 -2.55
N LEU A 61 10.57 0.99 -1.85
CA LEU A 61 9.37 1.82 -1.83
C LEU A 61 9.65 3.14 -1.10
N LEU A 62 10.40 3.09 0.01
CA LEU A 62 10.79 4.28 0.75
C LEU A 62 11.72 5.18 -0.08
N GLU A 63 12.66 4.58 -0.82
CA GLU A 63 13.53 5.34 -1.73
C GLU A 63 12.73 6.05 -2.81
N LEU A 64 11.77 5.37 -3.43
CA LEU A 64 10.90 5.95 -4.45
C LEU A 64 10.05 7.10 -3.87
N ILE A 65 9.49 6.91 -2.68
CA ILE A 65 8.75 7.95 -1.96
C ILE A 65 9.63 9.19 -1.74
N VAL A 66 10.86 9.02 -1.23
CA VAL A 66 11.80 10.12 -0.96
C VAL A 66 12.21 10.85 -2.25
N GLN A 67 12.44 10.13 -3.34
CA GLN A 67 12.79 10.73 -4.64
C GLN A 67 11.68 11.65 -5.17
N GLU A 68 10.43 11.26 -4.98
CA GLU A 68 9.27 12.03 -5.43
C GLU A 68 9.01 13.30 -4.60
N GLN A 69 9.54 13.39 -3.37
CA GLN A 69 9.26 14.51 -2.44
C GLN A 69 9.58 15.88 -3.01
N SER A 70 10.64 15.98 -3.83
CA SER A 70 11.03 17.25 -4.48
C SER A 70 9.97 17.82 -5.42
N ARG A 71 8.98 17.01 -5.84
CA ARG A 71 7.89 17.37 -6.76
C ARG A 71 6.56 17.61 -6.05
N LEU A 72 6.48 17.32 -4.75
CA LEU A 72 5.24 17.31 -3.98
C LEU A 72 5.22 18.52 -3.03
N ASN A 73 4.14 19.30 -3.06
CA ASN A 73 4.00 20.55 -2.30
C ASN A 73 2.99 20.44 -1.14
N THR A 74 2.82 19.26 -0.55
CA THR A 74 1.90 19.04 0.58
C THR A 74 2.63 18.50 1.80
N GLU A 75 2.21 18.93 2.99
CA GLU A 75 2.79 18.49 4.26
C GLU A 75 2.40 17.06 4.62
N VAL A 76 1.22 16.62 4.17
CA VAL A 76 0.67 15.29 4.43
C VAL A 76 0.36 14.60 3.10
N GLN A 77 0.86 13.38 2.95
CA GLN A 77 0.75 12.56 1.74
C GLN A 77 0.39 11.13 2.11
N ASN A 78 -0.61 10.58 1.43
CA ASN A 78 -1.00 9.19 1.53
C ASN A 78 -0.43 8.42 0.35
N TRP A 79 0.43 7.45 0.62
CA TRP A 79 1.04 6.59 -0.38
C TRP A 79 0.37 5.22 -0.36
N HIS A 80 0.00 4.71 -1.53
CA HIS A 80 -0.69 3.43 -1.68
C HIS A 80 -0.06 2.63 -2.82
N LEU A 81 0.71 1.61 -2.45
CA LEU A 81 1.17 0.57 -3.36
C LEU A 81 0.05 -0.45 -3.52
N LYS A 82 -0.40 -0.70 -4.75
CA LYS A 82 -1.54 -1.56 -5.06
C LYS A 82 -1.20 -2.54 -6.17
N ARG A 83 -1.46 -3.83 -5.93
CA ARG A 83 -1.34 -4.86 -6.97
C ARG A 83 -2.42 -4.67 -8.02
N ILE A 84 -2.00 -4.60 -9.27
CA ILE A 84 -2.89 -4.58 -10.43
C ILE A 84 -3.17 -6.02 -10.88
N GLU A 85 -2.14 -6.78 -11.20
CA GLU A 85 -2.22 -8.19 -11.60
C GLU A 85 -0.86 -8.88 -11.45
N GLY A 86 -0.83 -10.12 -11.00
CA GLY A 86 0.42 -10.88 -10.89
C GLY A 86 1.46 -10.13 -10.05
N GLU A 87 2.65 -9.90 -10.60
CA GLU A 87 3.74 -9.12 -9.99
C GLU A 87 3.73 -7.63 -10.38
N ASN A 88 2.66 -7.14 -11.02
CA ASN A 88 2.53 -5.75 -11.45
C ASN A 88 1.75 -4.91 -10.43
N PHE A 89 2.30 -3.75 -10.11
CA PHE A 89 1.77 -2.82 -9.13
C PHE A 89 1.69 -1.40 -9.69
N ALA A 90 0.84 -0.61 -9.05
CA ALA A 90 0.79 0.83 -9.19
C ALA A 90 1.01 1.49 -7.83
N LEU A 91 1.71 2.61 -7.81
CA LEU A 91 1.90 3.45 -6.64
C LEU A 91 1.16 4.75 -6.83
N TYR A 92 0.30 5.09 -5.87
CA TYR A 92 -0.47 6.32 -5.85
C TYR A 92 -0.02 7.18 -4.68
N CYS A 93 0.15 8.47 -4.90
CA CYS A 93 0.30 9.47 -3.86
C CYS A 93 -0.91 10.40 -3.90
N THR A 94 -1.60 10.57 -2.78
CA THR A 94 -2.72 11.50 -2.65
C THR A 94 -2.52 12.47 -1.49
N ASN A 95 -3.15 13.64 -1.54
CA ASN A 95 -3.26 14.49 -0.35
C ASN A 95 -4.34 13.97 0.61
N GLU A 96 -4.62 14.73 1.67
CA GLU A 96 -5.64 14.44 2.68
C GLU A 96 -7.08 14.46 2.11
N ASN A 97 -7.31 15.20 1.02
CA ASN A 97 -8.60 15.25 0.34
C ASN A 97 -8.79 14.09 -0.67
N GLY A 98 -7.78 13.23 -0.82
CA GLY A 98 -7.80 12.14 -1.79
C GLY A 98 -7.50 12.56 -3.24
N GLU A 99 -7.02 13.79 -3.46
CA GLU A 99 -6.58 14.24 -4.78
C GLU A 99 -5.23 13.60 -5.12
N ILE A 100 -5.10 13.05 -6.32
CA ILE A 100 -3.87 12.39 -6.79
C ILE A 100 -2.80 13.46 -7.07
N LEU A 101 -1.65 13.30 -6.42
CA LEU A 101 -0.48 14.16 -6.56
C LEU A 101 0.58 13.54 -7.48
N SER A 102 0.75 12.22 -7.39
CA SER A 102 1.67 11.45 -8.23
C SER A 102 1.15 10.04 -8.40
N GLU A 103 1.50 9.43 -9.53
CA GLU A 103 1.12 8.07 -9.89
C GLU A 103 2.26 7.42 -10.68
N VAL A 104 2.66 6.24 -10.25
CA VAL A 104 3.66 5.41 -10.93
C VAL A 104 3.01 4.08 -11.27
N GLN A 105 2.95 3.77 -12.57
CA GLN A 105 2.33 2.57 -13.11
C GLN A 105 3.37 1.50 -13.49
N ASP A 106 2.88 0.29 -13.71
CA ASP A 106 3.66 -0.83 -14.27
C ASP A 106 4.94 -1.19 -13.47
N ILE A 107 4.88 -1.07 -12.14
CA ILE A 107 5.98 -1.46 -11.26
C ILE A 107 5.98 -2.98 -11.14
N SER A 108 6.97 -3.64 -11.74
CA SER A 108 7.13 -5.10 -11.65
C SER A 108 8.00 -5.48 -10.45
N LEU A 109 7.41 -6.17 -9.47
CA LEU A 109 8.08 -6.49 -8.21
C LEU A 109 7.49 -7.73 -7.52
N ARG A 110 8.33 -8.39 -6.73
CA ARG A 110 7.94 -9.50 -5.87
C ARG A 110 7.60 -9.00 -4.48
N PHE A 111 6.31 -8.82 -4.23
CA PHE A 111 5.79 -8.45 -2.91
C PHE A 111 4.60 -9.34 -2.60
N TYR A 112 4.50 -9.83 -1.37
CA TYR A 112 3.49 -10.83 -1.01
C TYR A 112 2.08 -10.26 -0.91
N PHE A 113 1.94 -9.01 -0.44
CA PHE A 113 0.64 -8.38 -0.21
C PHE A 113 0.02 -7.80 -1.48
N ASP A 114 -1.30 -7.71 -1.49
CA ASP A 114 -2.06 -7.05 -2.55
C ASP A 114 -2.01 -5.51 -2.41
N ASP A 115 -1.75 -4.98 -1.22
CA ASP A 115 -1.57 -3.54 -0.99
C ASP A 115 -0.72 -3.21 0.23
N LEU A 116 -0.18 -1.98 0.23
CA LEU A 116 0.47 -1.31 1.35
C LEU A 116 0.17 0.19 1.31
N TYR A 117 -0.28 0.72 2.44
CA TYR A 117 -0.45 2.14 2.69
C TYR A 117 0.64 2.68 3.62
N LEU A 118 1.20 3.83 3.26
CA LEU A 118 2.13 4.61 4.07
C LEU A 118 1.66 6.06 4.13
N LEU A 119 2.00 6.75 5.20
CA LEU A 119 1.78 8.18 5.36
C LEU A 119 3.13 8.88 5.40
N VAL A 120 3.27 9.99 4.67
CA VAL A 120 4.35 10.95 4.88
C VAL A 120 3.75 12.19 5.54
N LYS A 121 4.28 12.57 6.71
CA LYS A 121 3.92 13.79 7.44
C LYS A 121 5.21 14.55 7.73
N LYS A 122 5.40 15.70 7.09
CA LYS A 122 6.68 16.45 7.07
C LYS A 122 7.82 15.53 6.58
N ASN A 123 8.70 15.13 7.48
CA ASN A 123 9.84 14.25 7.20
C ASN A 123 9.69 12.85 7.83
N LEU A 124 8.55 12.51 8.42
CA LEU A 124 8.29 11.18 8.96
C LEU A 124 7.48 10.34 7.97
N ILE A 125 7.93 9.11 7.70
CA ILE A 125 7.18 8.08 7.01
C ILE A 125 6.67 7.07 8.05
N CYS A 126 5.36 6.84 8.11
CA CYS A 126 4.76 5.94 9.08
C CYS A 126 3.60 5.11 8.52
N LEU A 127 3.19 4.07 9.24
CA LEU A 127 1.94 3.38 8.93
C LEU A 127 0.74 4.28 9.29
N PRO A 128 -0.40 4.19 8.58
CA PRO A 128 -1.59 4.97 8.91
C PRO A 128 -2.06 4.80 10.37
N ILE A 129 -1.90 3.61 10.94
CA ILE A 129 -2.25 3.32 12.34
C ILE A 129 -1.40 4.13 13.33
N GLU A 130 -0.19 4.53 12.94
CA GLU A 130 0.77 5.29 13.73
C GLU A 130 0.60 6.82 13.57
N SER A 131 -0.25 7.28 12.65
CA SER A 131 -0.38 8.70 12.26
C SER A 131 -0.69 9.65 13.42
N ASN A 132 -1.49 9.21 14.39
CA ASN A 132 -1.88 10.01 15.56
C ASN A 132 -0.87 9.96 16.70
N ILE A 133 0.13 9.08 16.60
CA ILE A 133 1.13 8.84 17.64
C ILE A 133 2.21 9.93 17.59
N TYR A 134 2.60 10.30 16.37
CA TYR A 134 3.63 11.30 16.09
C TYR A 134 2.96 12.62 15.65
N SER A 135 2.41 13.33 16.64
CA SER A 135 1.67 14.60 16.46
C SER A 135 2.59 15.78 16.18
#